data_AF-A0A945HX90-F1
#
_entry.id   AF-A0A945HX90-F1
#
_cell.length_a   1.000
_cell.length_b   1.000
_cell.length_c   1.000
_cell.angle_alpha   90.00
_cell.angle_beta   90.00
_cell.angle_gamma   90.00
#
_symmetry.space_group_name_H-M   'P 1'
#
loop_
_entity.id
_entity.type
_entity.pdbx_description
1 polymer ?
#
loop_
_entity_poly.entity_id
_entity_poly.type
_entity_poly.pdbx_seq_one_letter_code
_entity_poly.pdbx_strand_id
1 'polypeptide(L)' 'MLDKAKDLYKLQKQARQIKKELKKTHIEADHEGVIVVINGEQEVVNVEISDDALENKKKLEENLEKA' A
#
# COMPACT_ATOMS: atom_id res chain seq x y z
N MET A 1 -36.82 10.67 -7.95
CA MET A 1 -36.32 9.33 -7.54
C MET A 1 -35.31 8.79 -8.56
N LEU A 2 -35.63 8.79 -9.87
CA LEU A 2 -34.71 8.37 -10.94
C LEU A 2 -33.40 9.18 -11.00
N ASP A 3 -33.45 10.50 -10.82
CA ASP A 3 -32.25 11.34 -10.90
C ASP A 3 -31.28 11.08 -9.73
N LYS A 4 -31.82 10.89 -8.52
CA LYS A 4 -31.03 10.47 -7.35
C LYS A 4 -30.36 9.11 -7.56
N ALA A 5 -31.05 8.17 -8.20
CA ALA A 5 -30.46 6.86 -8.52
C ALA A 5 -29.33 6.97 -9.56
N LYS A 6 -29.48 7.85 -10.55
CA LYS A 6 -28.43 8.14 -11.54
C LYS A 6 -27.19 8.78 -10.90
N ASP A 7 -27.38 9.70 -9.97
CA ASP A 7 -26.27 10.36 -9.27
C ASP A 7 -25.52 9.39 -8.34
N LEU A 8 -26.24 8.54 -7.62
CA LEU A 8 -25.64 7.45 -6.82
C LEU A 8 -24.83 6.49 -7.69
N TYR A 9 -25.33 6.14 -8.87
CA TYR A 9 -24.61 5.28 -9.81
C TYR A 9 -23.31 5.93 -10.31
N LYS A 10 -23.35 7.23 -10.64
CA LYS A 10 -22.14 7.97 -11.05
C LYS A 10 -21.10 8.01 -9.92
N LEU A 11 -21.53 8.28 -8.69
CA LEU A 11 -20.65 8.31 -7.53
C LEU A 11 -20.01 6.93 -7.28
N GLN A 12 -20.79 5.85 -7.37
CA GLN A 12 -20.26 4.49 -7.26
C GLN A 12 -19.20 4.20 -8.34
N LYS A 13 -19.44 4.64 -9.58
CA LYS A 13 -18.49 4.47 -10.68
C LYS A 13 -17.19 5.23 -10.42
N GLN A 14 -17.27 6.48 -9.96
CA GLN A 14 -16.11 7.29 -9.59
C GLN A 14 -15.32 6.65 -8.44
N ALA A 15 -16.00 6.18 -7.39
CA ALA A 15 -15.36 5.48 -6.27
C ALA A 15 -14.61 4.22 -6.74
N ARG A 16 -15.18 3.45 -7.68
CA ARG A 16 -14.51 2.28 -8.27
C ARG A 16 -13.27 2.66 -9.09
N GLN A 17 -13.29 3.82 -9.77
CA GLN A 17 -12.11 4.31 -10.50
C GLN A 17 -11.00 4.72 -9.52
N ILE A 18 -11.33 5.49 -8.48
CA ILE A 18 -10.38 5.91 -7.45
C ILE A 18 -9.72 4.69 -6.79
N LYS A 19 -10.51 3.68 -6.39
CA LYS A 19 -9.96 2.42 -5.84
C LYS A 19 -8.99 1.72 -6.80
N LYS A 20 -9.31 1.68 -8.09
CA LYS A 20 -8.40 1.08 -9.09
C LYS A 20 -7.09 1.85 -9.22
N GLU A 21 -7.12 3.18 -9.06
CA GLU A 21 -5.92 4.00 -9.08
C GLU A 21 -5.10 3.78 -7.81
N LEU A 22 -5.73 3.80 -6.63
CA LEU A 22 -5.07 3.53 -5.35
C LEU A 22 -4.37 2.16 -5.34
N LYS A 23 -5.00 1.11 -5.88
CA LYS A 23 -4.38 -0.22 -6.03
C LYS A 23 -3.14 -0.26 -6.91
N LYS A 24 -3.01 0.67 -7.86
CA LYS A 24 -1.87 0.74 -8.79
C LYS A 24 -0.76 1.66 -8.30
N THR A 25 -1.10 2.61 -7.43
CA THR A 25 -0.12 3.46 -6.78
C THR A 25 0.68 2.61 -5.81
N HIS A 26 1.97 2.49 -6.04
CA HIS A 26 2.89 1.84 -5.11
C HIS A 26 3.76 2.90 -4.45
N ILE A 27 3.95 2.77 -3.14
CA ILE A 27 4.80 3.60 -2.32
C ILE A 27 5.84 2.66 -1.72
N GLU A 28 7.11 3.00 -1.91
CA GLU A 28 8.25 2.24 -1.44
C GLU A 28 8.86 2.98 -0.25
N ALA A 29 9.11 2.24 0.83
CA ALA A 29 9.84 2.71 1.99
C ALA A 29 11.07 1.82 2.20
N ASP A 30 12.25 2.43 2.23
CA ASP A 30 13.53 1.78 2.48
C ASP A 30 14.07 2.22 3.84
N HIS A 31 14.34 1.25 4.70
CA HIS A 31 15.04 1.49 5.95
C HIS A 31 16.05 0.39 6.25
N GLU A 32 17.34 0.75 6.22
CA GLU A 32 18.46 -0.10 6.64
C GLU A 32 18.38 -1.54 6.08
N GLY A 33 18.18 -1.66 4.76
CA GLY A 33 18.19 -2.95 4.08
C GLY A 33 16.86 -3.70 4.13
N VAL A 34 15.79 -3.05 4.61
CA VAL A 34 14.41 -3.50 4.51
C VAL A 34 13.66 -2.56 3.58
N ILE A 35 13.09 -3.09 2.51
CA ILE A 35 12.24 -2.35 1.57
C ILE A 35 10.82 -2.89 1.69
N VAL A 36 9.88 -2.03 2.08
CA VAL A 36 8.45 -2.35 2.13
C VAL A 36 7.75 -1.58 1.04
N VAL A 37 7.00 -2.30 0.20
CA VAL A 37 6.17 -1.70 -0.84
C VAL A 37 4.72 -1.86 -0.43
N ILE A 38 4.03 -0.74 -0.29
CA ILE A 38 2.59 -0.69 -0.03
C ILE A 38 1.85 -0.10 -1.22
N ASN A 39 0.60 -0.51 -1.43
CA ASN A 39 -0.27 0.18 -2.37
C ASN A 39 -0.98 1.38 -1.73
N GLY A 40 -1.64 2.20 -2.53
CA GLY A 40 -2.42 3.36 -2.07
C GLY A 40 -3.66 3.00 -1.23
N GLU A 41 -4.02 1.71 -1.10
CA GLU A 41 -5.01 1.20 -0.14
C GLU A 41 -4.37 0.71 1.17
N GLN A 42 -3.07 0.94 1.37
CA GLN A 42 -2.26 0.48 2.52
C GLN A 42 -2.13 -1.05 2.63
N GLU A 43 -2.29 -1.78 1.53
CA GLU A 43 -1.96 -3.21 1.49
C GLU A 43 -0.46 -3.39 1.18
N VAL A 44 0.23 -4.23 1.95
CA VAL A 44 1.62 -4.62 1.66
C VAL A 44 1.63 -5.48 0.40
N VAL A 45 2.31 -5.02 -0.64
CA VAL A 45 2.42 -5.73 -1.93
C VAL A 45 3.76 -6.45 -2.09
N ASN A 46 4.81 -5.97 -1.43
CA ASN A 46 6.12 -6.61 -1.42
C ASN A 46 6.91 -6.24 -0.16
N VAL A 47 7.77 -7.15 0.29
CA VAL A 47 8.77 -6.90 1.34
C VAL A 47 10.07 -7.55 0.90
N GLU A 48 11.11 -6.75 0.75
CA GLU A 48 12.45 -7.20 0.43
C GLU A 48 13.35 -6.96 1.64
N ILE A 49 14.09 -7.98 2.03
CA ILE A 49 15.02 -7.94 3.16
C ILE A 49 16.37 -8.38 2.62
N SER A 50 17.36 -7.53 2.75
CA SER A 50 18.74 -7.80 2.40
C SER A 50 19.38 -8.82 3.34
N ASP A 51 20.37 -9.56 2.86
CA ASP A 51 21.03 -10.63 3.63
C ASP A 51 21.74 -10.07 4.88
N ASP A 52 22.27 -8.85 4.83
CA ASP A 52 22.90 -8.17 5.96
C ASP A 52 21.89 -7.78 7.05
N ALA A 53 20.64 -7.47 6.68
CA ALA A 53 19.59 -7.17 7.65
C ALA A 53 19.13 -8.42 8.43
N LEU A 54 19.38 -9.63 7.91
CA LEU A 54 19.01 -10.90 8.57
C LEU A 54 19.92 -11.29 9.74
N GLU A 55 21.12 -10.71 9.84
CA GLU A 55 22.11 -11.09 10.85
C GLU A 55 21.66 -10.78 12.30
N ASN A 56 20.82 -9.76 12.48
CA ASN A 56 20.34 -9.32 13.78
C ASN A 56 18.82 -9.21 13.82
N LYS A 57 18.18 -10.27 14.32
CA LYS A 57 16.72 -10.35 14.44
C LYS A 57 16.09 -9.15 15.15
N LYS A 58 16.68 -8.66 16.24
CA LYS A 58 16.10 -7.55 17.01
C LYS A 58 16.13 -6.25 16.21
N LYS A 59 17.23 -6.01 15.48
CA LYS A 59 17.37 -4.85 14.61
C LYS A 59 16.43 -4.92 13.40
N LEU A 60 16.26 -6.11 12.84
CA LEU A 60 15.32 -6.36 11.75
C LEU A 60 13.87 -6.06 12.13
N GLU A 61 13.43 -6.49 13.32
CA GLU A 61 12.09 -6.17 13.84
C GLU A 61 11.90 -4.65 13.99
N GLU A 62 12.88 -3.94 14.54
CA GLU A 62 12.83 -2.47 14.64
C GLU A 62 12.82 -1.78 13.27
N ASN A 63 13.50 -2.34 12.28
CA ASN A 63 13.56 -1.77 10.93
C ASN A 63 12.25 -2.01 10.17
N LEU A 64 11.59 -3.15 10.37
CA LEU A 64 10.27 -3.46 9.82
C LEU A 64 9.16 -2.57 10.39
N GLU A 65 9.27 -2.12 11.65
CA GLU A 65 8.29 -1.18 12.23
C GLU A 65 8.46 0.27 11.72
N LYS A 66 9.65 0.60 11.20
CA LYS A 66 10.01 1.97 10.77
C LYS A 66 9.95 2.18 9.27
N ALA A 67 10.02 1.10 8.48
CA ALA A 67 9.79 1.10 7.04
C ALA A 67 8.30 1.21 6.74
#